data_AF-A0A147ER86-F1
#
_entry.id   AF-A0A147ER86-F1
#
_cell.length_a   1.000
_cell.length_b   1.000
_cell.length_c   1.000
_cell.angle_alpha   90.00
_cell.angle_beta   90.00
_cell.angle_gamma   90.00
#
_symmetry.space_group_name_H-M   'P 1'
#
loop_
_entity.id
_entity.type
_entity.pdbx_description
1 polymer ?
#
loop_
_entity_poly.entity_id
_entity_poly.type
_entity_poly.pdbx_seq_one_letter_code
_entity_poly.pdbx_strand_id
1 'polypeptide(L)'
;MLGHMTKDLKPSDDLYYSIKGLPGWNSLLRAVQDGESDGESTRLRRLTGELISSVLLAAGEDTRPVAISGGLDDEWSGRFVAVYPTLIVVAETESLYELNPGSFNVKVWPTSAARNLKVRAVHNYFKGADRGNRTDGVTFRFELDDEAYEVKPTPRTADSTPRSESAAIYEAFKLLRDTQP
;
A
#
# COMPACT_ATOMS: atom_id res chain seq x y z
N MET A 1 -31.50 8.44 -0.64
CA MET A 1 -30.64 8.70 -1.82
C MET A 1 -29.67 9.79 -1.46
N LEU A 2 -28.49 9.42 -0.97
CA LEU A 2 -27.38 10.35 -0.79
C LEU A 2 -26.48 10.19 -2.02
N GLY A 3 -26.58 11.14 -2.93
CA GLY A 3 -25.57 11.30 -3.98
C GLY A 3 -24.26 11.63 -3.29
N HIS A 4 -23.43 10.62 -3.08
CA HIS A 4 -22.03 10.85 -2.78
C HIS A 4 -21.43 11.46 -4.04
N MET A 5 -21.28 12.78 -4.00
CA MET A 5 -20.35 13.52 -4.83
C MET A 5 -19.01 12.79 -4.74
N THR A 6 -18.69 12.00 -5.76
CA THR A 6 -17.31 11.74 -6.13
C THR A 6 -16.74 13.09 -6.53
N LYS A 7 -16.29 13.88 -5.55
CA LYS A 7 -15.23 14.84 -5.82
C LYS A 7 -14.14 14.01 -6.48
N ASP A 8 -13.75 14.35 -7.70
CA ASP A 8 -12.63 13.70 -8.37
C ASP A 8 -11.40 13.87 -7.48
N LEU A 9 -11.15 12.84 -6.65
CA LEU A 9 -9.98 12.80 -5.79
C LEU A 9 -8.76 12.89 -6.69
N LYS A 10 -7.83 13.78 -6.34
CA LYS A 10 -6.54 13.82 -7.03
C LYS A 10 -5.86 12.46 -6.85
N PRO A 11 -5.00 12.01 -7.78
CA PRO A 11 -4.27 10.76 -7.62
C PRO A 11 -3.49 10.68 -6.30
N SER A 12 -2.96 11.81 -5.83
CA SER A 12 -2.34 11.94 -4.51
C SER A 12 -3.32 11.70 -3.34
N ASP A 13 -4.56 12.19 -3.44
CA ASP A 13 -5.59 11.92 -2.44
C ASP A 13 -5.97 10.43 -2.43
N ASP A 14 -6.13 9.81 -3.61
CA ASP A 14 -6.42 8.37 -3.76
C ASP A 14 -5.33 7.52 -3.09
N LEU A 15 -4.05 7.88 -3.30
CA LEU A 15 -2.92 7.23 -2.64
C LEU A 15 -2.95 7.44 -1.12
N TYR A 16 -3.14 8.67 -0.66
CA TYR A 16 -3.19 8.98 0.77
C TYR A 16 -4.26 8.15 1.50
N TYR A 17 -5.50 8.14 0.99
CA TYR A 17 -6.59 7.37 1.57
C TYR A 17 -6.31 5.87 1.52
N SER A 18 -5.67 5.40 0.46
CA SER A 18 -5.29 4.00 0.32
C SER A 18 -4.24 3.60 1.36
N ILE A 19 -3.20 4.42 1.58
CA ILE A 19 -2.20 4.20 2.65
C ILE A 19 -2.87 4.12 4.02
N LYS A 20 -3.80 5.05 4.31
CA LYS A 20 -4.55 5.05 5.57
C LYS A 20 -5.31 3.74 5.83
N GLY A 21 -5.76 3.07 4.76
CA GLY A 21 -6.47 1.80 4.85
C GLY A 21 -5.60 0.57 5.13
N LEU A 22 -4.28 0.71 5.12
CA LEU A 22 -3.37 -0.40 5.39
C LEU A 22 -3.25 -0.70 6.89
N PRO A 23 -2.96 -1.96 7.27
CA PRO A 23 -2.69 -2.33 8.66
C PRO A 23 -1.60 -1.47 9.30
N GLY A 24 -1.78 -1.07 10.56
CA GLY A 24 -0.84 -0.24 11.32
C GLY A 24 -0.88 1.26 10.96
N TRP A 25 -1.06 1.60 9.68
CA TRP A 25 -1.11 2.98 9.21
C TRP A 25 -2.25 3.81 9.79
N ASN A 26 -3.45 3.22 9.90
CA ASN A 26 -4.58 3.90 10.53
C ASN A 26 -4.29 4.23 12.00
N SER A 27 -3.69 3.29 12.74
CA SER A 27 -3.33 3.49 14.15
C SER A 27 -2.29 4.59 14.31
N LEU A 28 -1.25 4.60 13.47
CA LEU A 28 -0.25 5.67 13.42
C LEU A 28 -0.92 7.03 13.13
N LEU A 29 -1.76 7.10 12.09
CA LEU A 29 -2.41 8.35 11.69
C LEU A 29 -3.37 8.87 12.77
N ARG A 30 -4.04 7.98 13.51
CA ARG A 30 -4.86 8.37 14.67
C ARG A 30 -4.01 8.85 15.83
N ALA A 31 -2.93 8.14 16.19
CA ALA A 31 -2.00 8.56 17.24
C ALA A 31 -1.40 9.95 16.93
N VAL A 32 -1.02 10.16 15.68
CA VAL A 32 -0.61 11.46 15.15
C VAL A 32 -1.71 12.51 15.36
N GLN A 33 -2.96 12.22 14.99
CA GLN A 33 -4.10 13.15 15.09
C GLN A 33 -4.55 13.47 16.52
N ASP A 34 -4.52 12.49 17.43
CA ASP A 34 -5.03 12.63 18.80
C ASP A 34 -4.02 13.34 19.72
N GLY A 35 -2.72 13.29 19.41
CA GLY A 35 -1.65 13.82 20.25
C GLY A 35 -1.41 15.34 20.21
N GLU A 36 -2.39 16.18 19.86
CA GLU A 36 -2.23 17.61 19.45
C GLU A 36 -1.41 18.56 20.34
N SER A 37 -0.89 18.16 21.50
CA SER A 37 -0.29 19.06 22.49
C SER A 37 1.08 18.65 23.05
N ASP A 38 1.73 17.60 22.54
CA ASP A 38 3.10 17.24 22.96
C ASP A 38 4.14 17.37 21.81
N GLY A 39 5.41 17.55 22.20
CA GLY A 39 6.50 17.75 21.23
C GLY A 39 6.82 16.50 20.41
N GLU A 40 6.48 15.33 20.95
CA GLU A 40 6.72 14.03 20.34
C GLU A 40 5.73 13.75 19.20
N SER A 41 4.43 14.02 19.42
CA SER A 41 3.39 13.93 18.42
C SER A 41 3.68 14.90 17.28
N THR A 42 4.13 16.12 17.56
CA THR A 42 4.49 17.12 16.54
C THR A 42 5.61 16.59 15.65
N ARG A 43 6.64 15.98 16.24
CA ARG A 43 7.72 15.32 15.50
C ARG A 43 7.17 14.17 14.65
N LEU A 44 6.33 13.31 15.22
CA LEU A 44 5.73 12.17 14.53
C LEU A 44 4.80 12.59 13.38
N ARG A 45 4.03 13.68 13.54
CA ARG A 45 3.20 14.27 12.47
C ARG A 45 4.07 14.64 11.29
N ARG A 46 5.16 15.34 11.56
CA ARG A 46 6.10 15.79 10.52
C ARG A 46 6.73 14.59 9.82
N LEU A 47 7.27 13.62 10.55
CA LEU A 47 7.90 12.44 9.96
C LEU A 47 6.91 11.62 9.12
N THR A 48 5.69 11.43 9.61
CA THR A 48 4.63 10.74 8.86
C THR A 48 4.27 11.51 7.58
N GLY A 49 4.16 12.83 7.66
CA GLY A 49 3.93 13.69 6.49
C GLY A 49 5.06 13.64 5.47
N GLU A 50 6.31 13.68 5.92
CA GLU A 50 7.50 13.57 5.07
C GLU A 50 7.56 12.20 4.36
N LEU A 51 7.28 11.10 5.07
CA LEU A 51 7.24 9.75 4.49
C LEU A 51 6.18 9.64 3.40
N ILE A 52 4.93 10.04 3.71
CA ILE A 52 3.83 10.00 2.76
C ILE A 52 4.14 10.88 1.53
N SER A 53 4.68 12.08 1.75
CA SER A 53 5.07 12.99 0.66
C SER A 53 6.17 12.39 -0.21
N SER A 54 7.15 11.71 0.39
CA SER A 54 8.24 11.04 -0.34
C SER A 54 7.70 9.94 -1.24
N VAL A 55 6.75 9.14 -0.74
CA VAL A 55 6.06 8.10 -1.54
C VAL A 55 5.25 8.71 -2.68
N LEU A 56 4.49 9.78 -2.40
CA LEU A 56 3.69 10.50 -3.40
C LEU A 56 4.56 11.07 -4.52
N LEU A 57 5.67 11.73 -4.18
CA LEU A 57 6.59 12.33 -5.14
C LEU A 57 7.32 11.26 -5.95
N ALA A 58 7.76 10.17 -5.31
CA ALA A 58 8.42 9.04 -5.97
C ALA A 58 7.54 8.35 -7.03
N ALA A 59 6.22 8.33 -6.78
CA ALA A 59 5.23 7.78 -7.70
C ALA A 59 4.83 8.70 -8.86
N GLY A 60 5.17 9.99 -8.77
CA GLY A 60 4.59 11.06 -9.58
C GLY A 60 3.18 11.44 -9.08
N GLU A 61 2.98 12.72 -8.79
CA GLU A 61 1.78 13.25 -8.11
C GLU A 61 0.46 12.96 -8.85
N ASP A 62 0.54 12.77 -10.17
CA ASP A 62 -0.62 12.55 -11.05
C ASP A 62 -0.86 11.07 -11.40
N THR A 63 -0.05 10.15 -10.87
CA THR A 63 -0.18 8.72 -11.17
C THR A 63 -1.04 8.01 -10.13
N ARG A 64 -1.99 7.18 -10.58
CA ARG A 64 -2.80 6.34 -9.69
C ARG A 64 -2.16 4.95 -9.53
N PRO A 65 -2.04 4.43 -8.30
CA PRO A 65 -1.60 3.06 -8.11
C PRO A 65 -2.65 2.09 -8.65
N VAL A 66 -2.20 1.01 -9.28
CA VAL A 66 -3.05 -0.14 -9.60
C VAL A 66 -3.39 -0.88 -8.33
N ALA A 67 -2.39 -1.14 -7.50
CA ALA A 67 -2.56 -1.78 -6.19
C ALA A 67 -1.57 -1.24 -5.16
N ILE A 68 -1.94 -1.39 -3.89
CA ILE A 68 -1.06 -1.14 -2.76
C ILE A 68 -1.09 -2.33 -1.78
N SER A 69 0.00 -2.52 -1.06
CA SER A 69 0.14 -3.53 -0.02
C SER A 69 1.18 -3.06 1.00
N GLY A 70 1.17 -3.69 2.17
CA GLY A 70 2.11 -3.38 3.24
C GLY A 70 1.40 -3.20 4.57
N GLY A 71 2.16 -2.70 5.53
CA GLY A 71 1.66 -2.40 6.86
C GLY A 71 2.79 -1.97 7.78
N LEU A 72 2.39 -1.47 8.94
CA LEU A 72 3.29 -1.17 10.05
C LEU A 72 2.99 -2.12 11.21
N ASP A 73 4.02 -2.43 11.99
CA ASP A 73 3.89 -3.10 13.27
C ASP A 73 3.65 -2.10 14.42
N ASP A 74 3.70 -2.61 15.65
CA ASP A 74 3.45 -1.83 16.87
C ASP A 74 4.57 -0.82 17.18
N GLU A 75 5.76 -0.97 16.58
CA GLU A 75 6.88 -0.02 16.68
C GLU A 75 6.89 1.00 15.53
N TRP A 76 5.83 0.96 14.71
CA TRP A 76 5.67 1.74 13.48
C TRP A 76 6.77 1.48 12.45
N SER A 77 7.26 0.25 12.45
CA SER A 77 8.22 -0.28 11.52
C SER A 77 7.50 -1.12 10.48
N GLY A 78 8.03 -1.17 9.26
CA GLY A 78 7.44 -1.99 8.23
C GLY A 78 7.71 -1.51 6.83
N ARG A 79 6.85 -1.98 5.93
CA ARG A 79 7.03 -1.84 4.48
C ARG A 79 5.72 -1.45 3.83
N PHE A 80 5.84 -0.56 2.85
CA PHE A 80 4.81 -0.19 1.91
C PHE A 80 5.26 -0.53 0.49
N VAL A 81 4.36 -1.09 -0.31
CA VAL A 81 4.57 -1.39 -1.72
C VAL A 81 3.39 -0.85 -2.52
N ALA A 82 3.65 -0.01 -3.51
CA ALA A 82 2.68 0.45 -4.48
C ALA A 82 3.10 0.06 -5.89
N VAL A 83 2.18 -0.56 -6.62
CA VAL A 83 2.35 -0.92 -8.02
C VAL A 83 1.56 0.06 -8.87
N TYR A 84 2.26 0.80 -9.71
CA TYR A 84 1.72 1.75 -10.69
C TYR A 84 1.85 1.16 -12.10
N PRO A 85 1.21 1.76 -13.12
CA PRO A 85 1.27 1.25 -14.50
C PRO A 85 2.70 1.06 -15.04
N THR A 86 3.62 1.95 -14.70
CA THR A 86 4.99 1.96 -15.25
C THR A 86 6.08 1.80 -14.19
N LEU A 87 5.72 1.87 -12.91
CA LEU A 87 6.69 1.90 -11.81
C LEU A 87 6.20 1.12 -10.59
N ILE A 88 7.15 0.72 -9.75
CA ILE A 88 6.96 0.10 -8.45
C ILE A 88 7.64 1.01 -7.44
N VAL A 89 6.90 1.46 -6.44
CA VAL A 89 7.42 2.25 -5.32
C VAL A 89 7.41 1.38 -4.07
N VAL A 90 8.55 1.30 -3.40
CA VAL A 90 8.68 0.65 -2.11
C VAL A 90 9.17 1.69 -1.11
N ALA A 91 8.51 1.77 0.04
CA ALA A 91 9.01 2.51 1.19
C ALA A 91 9.19 1.58 2.38
N GLU A 92 10.31 1.73 3.07
CA GLU A 92 10.65 0.95 4.26
C GLU A 92 10.97 1.89 5.42
N THR A 93 10.51 1.52 6.60
CA THR A 93 10.76 2.27 7.84
C THR A 93 11.16 1.29 8.93
N GLU A 94 12.31 1.53 9.56
CA GLU A 94 12.84 0.71 10.65
C GLU A 94 12.26 1.10 12.01
N SER A 95 11.89 2.36 12.20
CA SER A 95 11.04 2.89 13.27
C SER A 95 10.86 4.40 13.06
N LEU A 96 9.61 4.88 13.05
CA LEU A 96 9.36 6.33 12.97
C LEU A 96 9.86 7.09 14.21
N TYR A 97 10.09 6.41 15.34
CA TYR A 97 10.65 7.04 16.54
C TYR A 97 12.14 7.33 16.42
N GLU A 98 12.88 6.45 15.74
CA GLU A 98 14.34 6.52 15.65
C GLU A 98 14.83 7.21 14.37
N LEU A 99 13.92 7.45 13.42
CA LEU A 99 14.27 8.07 12.15
C LEU A 99 14.72 9.53 12.32
N ASN A 100 15.84 9.83 11.64
CA ASN A 100 16.26 11.19 11.39
C ASN A 100 15.31 11.83 10.35
N PRO A 101 14.85 13.07 10.56
CA PRO A 101 14.06 13.80 9.56
C PRO A 101 14.74 13.78 8.19
N GLY A 102 13.98 13.50 7.13
CA GLY A 102 14.48 13.45 5.75
C GLY A 102 15.29 12.20 5.34
N SER A 103 15.29 11.11 6.13
CA SER A 103 16.05 9.88 5.82
C SER A 103 15.18 8.67 5.40
N PHE A 104 14.04 8.92 4.75
CA PHE A 104 13.16 7.83 4.31
C PHE A 104 13.73 7.09 3.12
N ASN A 105 13.86 5.77 3.24
CA ASN A 105 14.25 4.91 2.14
C ASN A 105 13.03 4.62 1.26
N VAL A 106 12.89 5.43 0.20
CA VAL A 106 11.93 5.18 -0.87
C VAL A 106 12.70 4.73 -2.11
N LYS A 107 12.44 3.50 -2.54
CA LYS A 107 13.06 2.88 -3.71
C LYS A 107 12.04 2.82 -4.85
N VAL A 108 12.48 3.08 -6.07
CA VAL A 108 11.62 3.14 -7.27
C VAL A 108 12.24 2.33 -8.39
N TRP A 109 11.43 1.46 -9.01
CA TRP A 109 11.83 0.66 -10.16
C TRP A 109 10.79 0.74 -11.27
N PRO A 110 11.17 0.55 -12.54
CA PRO A 110 10.18 0.27 -13.58
C PRO A 110 9.47 -1.07 -13.32
N THR A 111 8.21 -1.20 -13.73
CA THR A 111 7.45 -2.47 -13.56
C THR A 111 8.13 -3.67 -14.22
N SER A 112 8.83 -3.44 -15.33
CA SER A 112 9.61 -4.46 -16.05
C SER A 112 10.82 -5.00 -15.28
N ALA A 113 11.23 -4.33 -14.18
CA ALA A 113 12.31 -4.82 -13.34
C ALA A 113 11.87 -5.99 -12.43
N ALA A 114 10.57 -6.17 -12.20
CA ALA A 114 10.05 -7.23 -11.35
C ALA A 114 10.36 -8.61 -11.94
N ARG A 115 10.97 -9.49 -11.15
CA ARG A 115 11.36 -10.85 -11.54
C ARG A 115 10.74 -11.90 -10.61
N ASN A 116 10.88 -13.17 -10.97
CA ASN A 116 10.54 -14.31 -10.12
C ASN A 116 9.13 -14.23 -9.49
N LEU A 117 8.13 -13.93 -10.34
CA LEU A 117 6.73 -13.81 -9.92
C LEU A 117 6.20 -15.15 -9.39
N LYS A 118 5.87 -15.20 -8.09
CA LYS A 118 5.26 -16.34 -7.41
C LYS A 118 3.86 -15.97 -6.98
N VAL A 119 2.86 -16.73 -7.38
CA VAL A 119 1.44 -16.47 -7.04
C VAL A 119 0.91 -17.53 -6.09
N ARG A 120 0.19 -17.07 -5.07
CA ARG A 120 -0.61 -17.91 -4.17
C ARG A 120 -2.06 -17.46 -4.24
N ALA A 121 -2.94 -18.35 -4.69
CA ALA A 121 -4.38 -18.15 -4.65
C ALA A 121 -4.99 -18.91 -3.48
N VAL A 122 -5.92 -18.29 -2.75
CA VAL A 122 -6.76 -18.96 -1.76
C VAL A 122 -8.04 -19.42 -2.45
N HIS A 123 -8.20 -20.73 -2.59
CA HIS A 123 -9.41 -21.34 -3.14
C HIS A 123 -10.27 -21.91 -2.01
N ASN A 124 -11.48 -21.36 -1.86
CA ASN A 124 -12.50 -21.95 -1.00
C ASN A 124 -13.29 -22.98 -1.81
N TYR A 125 -12.78 -24.21 -1.92
CA TYR A 125 -13.62 -25.33 -2.31
C TYR A 125 -14.49 -25.72 -1.11
N PHE A 126 -15.81 -25.62 -1.25
CA PHE A 126 -16.82 -26.13 -0.32
C PHE A 126 -17.01 -25.40 1.04
N LYS A 127 -17.94 -24.45 1.06
CA LYS A 127 -18.99 -24.39 2.08
C LYS A 127 -20.32 -24.32 1.33
N GLY A 128 -21.24 -25.25 1.58
CA GLY A 128 -22.49 -25.46 0.84
C GLY A 128 -23.52 -24.32 0.90
N ALA A 129 -23.12 -23.09 0.61
CA ALA A 129 -23.99 -21.94 0.48
C ALA A 129 -23.47 -21.02 -0.64
N ASP A 130 -24.37 -20.74 -1.58
CA ASP A 130 -24.45 -19.59 -2.49
C ASP A 130 -23.16 -19.04 -3.12
N ARG A 131 -23.01 -19.29 -4.43
CA ARG A 131 -22.51 -18.37 -5.49
C ARG A 131 -21.41 -17.34 -5.14
N GLY A 132 -20.52 -17.64 -4.19
CA GLY A 132 -19.39 -16.80 -3.85
C GLY A 132 -18.30 -16.86 -4.91
N ASN A 133 -17.47 -15.81 -4.97
CA ASN A 133 -16.30 -15.78 -5.84
C ASN A 133 -15.39 -16.99 -5.60
N ARG A 134 -15.03 -17.70 -6.67
CA ARG A 134 -14.23 -18.95 -6.66
C ARG A 134 -12.80 -18.80 -6.10
N THR A 135 -12.36 -17.57 -5.89
CA THR A 135 -11.04 -17.20 -5.37
C THR A 135 -11.25 -16.14 -4.30
N ASP A 136 -10.78 -16.39 -3.07
CA ASP A 136 -10.99 -15.53 -1.89
C ASP A 136 -9.70 -14.79 -1.47
N GLY A 137 -8.80 -14.59 -2.42
CA GLY A 137 -7.54 -13.92 -2.17
C GLY A 137 -6.48 -14.29 -3.19
N VAL A 138 -5.84 -13.26 -3.76
CA VAL A 138 -4.61 -13.42 -4.55
C VAL A 138 -3.50 -12.75 -3.77
N THR A 139 -2.47 -13.51 -3.40
CA THR A 139 -1.18 -12.97 -2.95
C THR A 139 -0.17 -13.23 -4.05
N PHE A 140 0.70 -12.29 -4.35
CA PHE A 140 1.87 -12.58 -5.18
C PHE A 140 3.14 -12.03 -4.56
N ARG A 141 4.26 -12.65 -4.93
CA ARG A 141 5.60 -12.23 -4.58
C ARG A 141 6.40 -11.99 -5.84
N PHE A 142 7.30 -11.02 -5.80
CA PHE A 142 8.23 -10.71 -6.88
C PHE A 142 9.57 -10.28 -6.29
N GLU A 143 10.60 -10.24 -7.12
CA GLU A 143 11.95 -9.84 -6.73
C GLU A 143 12.39 -8.58 -7.49
N LEU A 144 13.03 -7.65 -6.78
CA LEU A 144 13.74 -6.47 -7.31
C LEU A 144 15.11 -6.42 -6.64
N ASP A 145 16.19 -6.30 -7.41
CA ASP A 145 17.57 -6.27 -6.90
C ASP A 145 17.85 -7.36 -5.85
N ASP A 146 17.41 -8.59 -6.13
CA ASP A 146 17.51 -9.77 -5.27
C ASP A 146 16.73 -9.71 -3.93
N GLU A 147 15.95 -8.65 -3.69
CA GLU A 147 15.04 -8.53 -2.56
C GLU A 147 13.62 -8.99 -2.94
N ALA A 148 12.99 -9.78 -2.07
CA ALA A 148 11.62 -10.26 -2.29
C ALA A 148 10.56 -9.34 -1.66
N TYR A 149 9.54 -9.05 -2.45
CA TYR A 149 8.39 -8.23 -2.09
C TYR A 149 7.11 -9.05 -2.16
N GLU A 150 6.23 -8.91 -1.16
CA GLU A 150 4.93 -9.56 -1.11
C GLU A 150 3.80 -8.53 -1.22
N VAL A 151 2.88 -8.79 -2.14
CA VAL A 151 1.66 -8.01 -2.33
C VAL A 151 0.48 -8.91 -1.98
N LYS A 152 -0.21 -8.54 -0.90
CA LYS A 152 -1.34 -9.30 -0.36
C LYS A 152 -2.53 -8.38 -0.13
N PRO A 153 -3.76 -8.90 -0.21
CA PRO A 153 -4.93 -8.09 0.02
C PRO A 153 -5.00 -7.70 1.49
N THR A 154 -5.44 -6.47 1.76
CA THR A 154 -5.86 -6.09 3.10
C THR A 154 -7.21 -6.76 3.39
N PRO A 155 -7.39 -7.42 4.56
CA PRO A 155 -8.70 -7.92 4.96
C PRO A 155 -9.74 -6.80 4.86
N ARG A 156 -10.94 -7.13 4.37
CA ARG A 156 -11.99 -6.13 4.18
C ARG A 156 -12.43 -5.59 5.54
N THR A 157 -12.09 -4.34 5.82
CA THR A 157 -12.46 -3.60 7.04
C THR A 157 -13.17 -2.30 6.65
N ALA A 158 -13.67 -1.53 7.61
CA ALA A 158 -14.26 -0.21 7.34
C ALA A 158 -13.26 0.75 6.68
N ASP A 159 -11.96 0.52 6.86
CA ASP A 159 -10.88 1.37 6.36
C ASP A 159 -10.22 0.80 5.09
N SER A 160 -10.55 -0.43 4.65
CA SER A 160 -9.95 -1.00 3.44
C SER A 160 -10.36 -0.21 2.20
N THR A 161 -9.42 -0.02 1.26
CA THR A 161 -9.68 0.72 0.03
C THR A 161 -9.65 -0.21 -1.19
N PRO A 162 -10.30 0.15 -2.31
CA PRO A 162 -10.31 -0.68 -3.52
C PRO A 162 -8.91 -1.06 -4.02
N ARG A 163 -7.89 -0.25 -3.71
CA ARG A 163 -6.49 -0.46 -4.11
C ARG A 163 -5.77 -1.56 -3.33
N SER A 164 -6.26 -1.92 -2.15
CA SER A 164 -5.69 -3.01 -1.35
C SER A 164 -6.52 -4.29 -1.39
N GLU A 165 -7.61 -4.31 -2.17
CA GLU A 165 -8.47 -5.49 -2.32
C GLU A 165 -7.91 -6.51 -3.32
N SER A 166 -8.38 -7.75 -3.22
CA SER A 166 -7.93 -8.87 -4.08
C SER A 166 -8.03 -8.59 -5.58
N ALA A 167 -9.03 -7.80 -6.01
CA ALA A 167 -9.18 -7.41 -7.40
C ALA A 167 -8.01 -6.53 -7.87
N ALA A 168 -7.65 -5.50 -7.09
CA ALA A 168 -6.49 -4.66 -7.38
C ALA A 168 -5.19 -5.47 -7.35
N ILE A 169 -5.02 -6.36 -6.36
CA ILE A 169 -3.84 -7.23 -6.29
C ILE A 169 -3.72 -8.10 -7.55
N TYR A 170 -4.83 -8.63 -8.05
CA TYR A 170 -4.84 -9.40 -9.30
C TYR A 170 -4.51 -8.54 -10.53
N GLU A 171 -5.01 -7.31 -10.61
CA GLU A 171 -4.65 -6.37 -11.69
C GLU A 171 -3.15 -6.03 -11.67
N ALA A 172 -2.58 -5.78 -10.49
CA ALA A 172 -1.15 -5.53 -10.34
C ALA A 172 -0.33 -6.76 -10.75
N PHE A 173 -0.75 -7.97 -10.40
CA PHE A 173 -0.10 -9.19 -10.86
C PHE A 173 -0.09 -9.29 -12.39
N LYS A 174 -1.24 -9.08 -13.05
CA LYS A 174 -1.32 -9.11 -14.52
C LYS A 174 -0.40 -8.08 -15.15
N LEU A 175 -0.40 -6.86 -14.62
CA LEU A 175 0.47 -5.80 -15.08
C LEU A 175 1.94 -6.24 -15.04
N LEU A 176 2.43 -6.70 -13.88
CA LEU A 176 3.83 -7.10 -13.75
C LEU A 176 4.17 -8.25 -14.69
N ARG A 177 3.32 -9.27 -14.77
CA ARG A 177 3.48 -10.42 -15.69
C ARG A 177 3.59 -9.96 -17.15
N ASP A 178 2.72 -9.05 -17.57
CA ASP A 178 2.61 -8.64 -18.97
C ASP A 178 3.70 -7.63 -19.37
N THR A 179 4.41 -7.04 -18.39
CA THR A 179 5.56 -6.15 -18.60
C THR A 179 6.92 -6.84 -18.53
N GLN A 180 6.96 -8.15 -18.26
CA GLN A 180 8.22 -8.91 -18.29
C GLN A 180 8.71 -9.14 -19.72
N PRO A 181 10.04 -9.06 -19.96
CA PRO A 181 10.63 -9.34 -21.26
C PRO A 181 10.59 -10.82 -21.65
#